data_AF-A0A811SSD2-F1
#
_entry.id   AF-A0A811SSD2-F1
#
_cell.length_a   1.000
_cell.length_b   1.000
_cell.length_c   1.000
_cell.angle_alpha   90.00
_cell.angle_beta   90.00
_cell.angle_gamma   90.00
#
_symmetry.space_group_name_H-M   'P 1'
#
loop_
_entity.id
_entity.type
_entity.pdbx_description
1 polymer ?
#
loop_
_entity_poly.entity_id
_entity_poly.type
_entity_poly.pdbx_seq_one_letter_code
_entity_poly.pdbx_strand_id
1 'polypeptide(L)'
;MITGASQADCAILIVDSTTGGYEAGTSKDGQTYEHAFIAFTLGVKQMICCCNKMDATAPGYSKARYDEIVKGISSFLKKVGYNPEKIPFVPISGIEGDNMTERSTNLDWYKGPTLLEALEQINEPKRPSDKPLRLPVQDVYKIGGIGTVPVGCVQTGVLKPGMVVTFGPSGLTSEVKSIEMHHEALQEALPGANVGFHVKNVAVIDLKRGYVASNSKDDPAKEAASFTSHVIIMNHPGQICKGYAPVLDCHTSHIAVKFAELLTKIDRRSGNEIEKEPKFLKKGDAGMVKMIPTKPVVVETISEYPPLGRFAVRGMRQTIAVGVVKSVEKKDPTGAKVAKAAAKKK
;
A
#
# COMPACT_ATOMS: atom_id res chain seq x y z
N MET A 1 -3.73 -3.87 -7.84
CA MET A 1 -4.21 -2.68 -7.10
C MET A 1 -3.54 -2.56 -5.73
N ILE A 2 -3.70 -3.49 -4.79
CA ILE A 2 -3.19 -3.38 -3.40
C ILE A 2 -1.69 -3.05 -3.30
N THR A 3 -0.83 -3.79 -4.01
CA THR A 3 0.64 -3.55 -3.99
C THR A 3 1.06 -2.24 -4.65
N GLY A 4 0.24 -1.70 -5.57
CA GLY A 4 0.49 -0.39 -6.17
C GLY A 4 -0.01 0.74 -5.28
N ALA A 5 -1.18 0.58 -4.66
CA ALA A 5 -1.75 1.53 -3.72
C ALA A 5 -0.91 1.69 -2.44
N SER A 6 -0.16 0.66 -2.02
CA SER A 6 0.76 0.77 -0.87
C SER A 6 1.97 1.68 -1.12
N GLN A 7 2.27 2.00 -2.39
CA GLN A 7 3.36 2.88 -2.80
C GLN A 7 2.87 4.20 -3.39
N ALA A 8 1.56 4.39 -3.54
CA ALA A 8 0.99 5.54 -4.22
C ALA A 8 0.90 6.75 -3.30
N ASP A 9 1.30 7.91 -3.82
CA ASP A 9 1.17 9.20 -3.12
C ASP A 9 -0.22 9.83 -3.34
N CYS A 10 -0.84 9.52 -4.48
CA CYS A 10 -2.19 9.93 -4.87
C CYS A 10 -2.90 8.79 -5.62
N ALA A 11 -4.22 8.72 -5.50
CA ALA A 11 -5.07 7.80 -6.27
C ALA A 11 -5.93 8.57 -7.28
N ILE A 12 -6.03 8.06 -8.51
CA ILE A 12 -7.04 8.51 -9.48
C ILE A 12 -8.18 7.49 -9.47
N LEU A 13 -9.35 7.91 -8.99
CA LEU A 13 -10.56 7.09 -8.97
C LEU A 13 -11.38 7.36 -10.23
N ILE A 14 -11.34 6.43 -11.18
CA ILE A 14 -12.15 6.48 -12.40
C ILE A 14 -13.55 5.94 -12.10
N VAL A 15 -14.57 6.74 -12.39
CA VAL A 15 -15.98 6.41 -12.21
C VAL A 15 -16.67 6.44 -13.57
N ASP A 16 -17.35 5.34 -13.94
CA ASP A 16 -18.14 5.30 -15.17
C ASP A 16 -19.42 6.13 -15.00
N SER A 17 -19.63 7.13 -15.86
CA SER A 17 -20.78 8.05 -15.76
C SER A 17 -22.01 7.59 -16.53
N THR A 18 -21.90 6.51 -17.32
CA THR A 18 -23.02 5.97 -18.11
C THR A 18 -24.15 5.46 -17.21
N THR A 19 -25.36 5.42 -17.75
CA THR A 19 -26.50 4.79 -17.07
C THR A 19 -26.24 3.29 -16.94
N GLY A 20 -26.32 2.76 -15.72
CA GLY A 20 -25.99 1.37 -15.40
C GLY A 20 -24.53 1.16 -15.04
N GLY A 21 -23.59 1.89 -15.67
CA GLY A 21 -22.16 1.78 -15.38
C GLY A 21 -21.80 2.29 -13.97
N TYR A 22 -22.29 3.48 -13.62
CA TYR A 22 -22.12 4.05 -12.27
C TYR A 22 -22.74 3.15 -11.20
N GLU A 23 -23.98 2.70 -11.43
CA GLU A 23 -24.75 1.88 -10.49
C GLU A 23 -24.08 0.51 -10.30
N ALA A 24 -23.58 -0.12 -11.37
CA ALA A 24 -22.81 -1.36 -11.27
C ALA A 24 -21.50 -1.15 -10.51
N GLY A 25 -20.77 -0.07 -10.80
CA GLY A 25 -19.50 0.26 -10.17
C GLY A 25 -19.61 0.59 -8.68
N THR A 26 -20.75 1.14 -8.24
CA THR A 26 -21.06 1.51 -6.85
C THR A 26 -21.94 0.49 -6.12
N SER A 27 -22.34 -0.58 -6.81
CA SER A 27 -23.09 -1.68 -6.22
C SER A 27 -22.29 -2.41 -5.13
N LYS A 28 -22.95 -3.33 -4.42
CA LYS A 28 -22.32 -4.14 -3.36
C LYS A 28 -21.11 -4.96 -3.86
N ASP A 29 -21.17 -5.41 -5.10
CA ASP A 29 -20.11 -6.19 -5.77
C ASP A 29 -19.24 -5.30 -6.67
N GLY A 30 -19.54 -4.00 -6.73
CA GLY A 30 -18.82 -2.99 -7.48
C GLY A 30 -17.49 -2.61 -6.85
N GLN A 31 -16.51 -2.28 -7.69
CA GLN A 31 -15.14 -2.04 -7.27
C GLN A 31 -14.85 -0.58 -6.88
N THR A 32 -15.72 0.38 -7.23
CA THR A 32 -15.45 1.81 -7.00
C THR A 32 -15.29 2.12 -5.51
N TYR A 33 -16.24 1.65 -4.70
CA TYR A 33 -16.24 1.82 -3.26
C TYR A 33 -15.16 0.97 -2.57
N GLU A 34 -14.94 -0.25 -3.04
CA GLU A 34 -13.87 -1.12 -2.53
C GLU A 34 -12.49 -0.48 -2.75
N HIS A 35 -12.21 0.00 -3.96
CA HIS A 35 -10.94 0.63 -4.31
C HIS A 35 -10.68 1.90 -3.50
N ALA A 36 -11.67 2.79 -3.38
CA ALA A 36 -11.52 4.02 -2.60
C ALA A 36 -11.25 3.73 -1.11
N PHE A 37 -11.93 2.72 -0.55
CA PHE A 37 -11.72 2.30 0.83
C PHE A 37 -10.34 1.66 1.06
N ILE A 38 -9.89 0.81 0.13
CA ILE A 38 -8.56 0.21 0.19
C ILE A 38 -7.48 1.29 0.07
N ALA A 39 -7.60 2.23 -0.87
CA ALA A 39 -6.65 3.33 -1.03
C ALA A 39 -6.51 4.15 0.27
N PHE A 40 -7.63 4.50 0.91
CA PHE A 40 -7.60 5.23 2.17
C PHE A 40 -6.91 4.44 3.29
N THR A 41 -7.23 3.15 3.39
CA THR A 41 -6.67 2.28 4.43
C THR A 41 -5.17 2.05 4.23
N LEU A 42 -4.72 1.98 2.97
CA LEU A 42 -3.31 1.91 2.59
C LEU A 42 -2.58 3.27 2.74
N GLY A 43 -3.28 4.31 3.18
CA GLY A 43 -2.71 5.60 3.54
C GLY A 43 -2.59 6.59 2.38
N VAL A 44 -3.20 6.28 1.24
CA VAL A 44 -3.32 7.23 0.13
C VAL A 44 -4.38 8.26 0.52
N LYS A 45 -3.93 9.43 0.96
CA LYS A 45 -4.82 10.48 1.48
C LYS A 45 -5.24 11.50 0.43
N GLN A 46 -4.53 11.56 -0.70
CA GLN A 46 -4.83 12.43 -1.82
C GLN A 46 -5.51 11.62 -2.91
N MET A 47 -6.61 12.15 -3.45
CA MET A 47 -7.40 11.47 -4.47
C MET A 47 -7.93 12.49 -5.46
N ILE A 48 -7.94 12.11 -6.73
CA ILE A 48 -8.64 12.79 -7.81
C ILE A 48 -9.75 11.86 -8.28
N CYS A 49 -10.97 12.35 -8.41
CA CYS A 49 -12.09 11.54 -8.86
C CYS A 49 -12.46 11.97 -10.29
N CYS A 50 -12.38 11.05 -11.25
CA CYS A 50 -12.71 11.32 -12.64
C CYS A 50 -14.06 10.71 -12.98
N CYS A 51 -15.05 11.54 -13.31
CA CYS A 51 -16.32 11.10 -13.89
C CYS A 51 -16.07 10.88 -15.38
N ASN A 52 -15.75 9.64 -15.76
CA ASN A 52 -15.37 9.26 -17.11
C ASN A 52 -16.59 8.89 -17.96
N LYS A 53 -16.42 8.88 -19.29
CA LYS A 53 -17.47 8.62 -20.30
C LYS A 53 -18.61 9.63 -20.25
N MET A 54 -18.28 10.91 -20.05
CA MET A 54 -19.28 11.99 -20.06
C MET A 54 -19.95 12.15 -21.43
N ASP A 55 -19.25 11.82 -22.51
CA ASP A 55 -19.79 11.73 -23.88
C ASP A 55 -20.99 10.77 -23.99
N ALA A 56 -20.95 9.66 -23.25
CA ALA A 56 -21.94 8.59 -23.29
C ALA A 56 -23.04 8.71 -22.22
N THR A 57 -23.19 9.86 -21.56
CA THR A 57 -24.35 10.12 -20.70
C THR A 57 -25.61 10.37 -21.55
N ALA A 58 -26.79 10.32 -20.93
CA ALA A 58 -28.06 10.65 -21.59
C ALA A 58 -28.74 11.85 -20.89
N PRO A 59 -28.77 13.06 -21.49
CA PRO A 59 -28.08 13.46 -22.73
C PRO A 59 -26.55 13.46 -22.57
N GLY A 60 -25.80 13.51 -23.68
CA GLY A 60 -24.34 13.58 -23.65
C GLY A 60 -23.85 14.80 -22.85
N TYR A 61 -22.74 14.64 -22.13
CA TYR A 61 -22.11 15.65 -21.27
C TYR A 61 -23.06 16.25 -20.21
N SER A 62 -23.97 15.44 -19.67
CA SER A 62 -25.02 15.87 -18.74
C SER A 62 -24.45 16.33 -17.39
N LYS A 63 -24.62 17.63 -17.10
CA LYS A 63 -24.32 18.21 -15.78
C LYS A 63 -25.09 17.54 -14.65
N ALA A 64 -26.38 17.25 -14.88
CA ALA A 64 -27.22 16.64 -13.86
C ALA A 64 -26.69 15.26 -13.44
N ARG A 65 -26.21 14.46 -14.40
CA ARG A 65 -25.58 13.17 -14.14
C ARG A 65 -24.26 13.32 -13.38
N TYR A 66 -23.43 14.29 -13.76
CA TYR A 66 -22.22 14.61 -13.03
C TYR A 66 -22.52 14.98 -11.56
N ASP A 67 -23.46 15.90 -11.31
CA ASP A 67 -23.82 16.34 -9.96
C ASP A 67 -24.35 15.19 -9.09
N GLU A 68 -25.12 14.26 -9.68
CA GLU A 68 -25.58 13.03 -9.02
C GLU A 68 -24.40 12.15 -8.57
N ILE A 69 -23.45 11.88 -9.48
CA ILE A 69 -22.26 11.06 -9.21
C ILE A 69 -21.40 11.73 -8.15
N VAL A 70 -21.13 13.04 -8.27
CA VAL A 70 -20.34 13.81 -7.30
C VAL A 70 -20.96 13.70 -5.92
N LYS A 71 -22.28 13.87 -5.80
CA LYS A 71 -23.00 13.77 -4.52
C LYS A 71 -22.90 12.37 -3.92
N GLY A 72 -23.12 11.32 -4.72
CA GLY A 72 -23.08 9.93 -4.27
C GLY A 72 -21.68 9.51 -3.81
N ILE A 73 -20.68 9.74 -4.66
CA ILE A 73 -19.27 9.43 -4.35
C ILE A 73 -18.77 10.27 -3.17
N SER A 74 -19.06 11.56 -3.10
CA SER A 74 -18.66 12.42 -1.97
C SER A 74 -19.22 11.91 -0.63
N SER A 75 -20.49 11.50 -0.61
CA SER A 75 -21.13 10.92 0.58
C SER A 75 -20.41 9.65 1.04
N PHE A 76 -20.02 8.78 0.09
CA PHE A 76 -19.25 7.58 0.41
C PHE A 76 -17.82 7.90 0.89
N LEU A 77 -17.09 8.75 0.18
CA LEU A 77 -15.71 9.13 0.52
C LEU A 77 -15.63 9.77 1.91
N LYS A 78 -16.63 10.58 2.29
CA LYS A 78 -16.77 11.12 3.65
C LYS A 78 -16.95 10.02 4.71
N LYS A 79 -17.70 8.96 4.41
CA LYS A 79 -17.87 7.79 5.30
C LYS A 79 -16.61 6.94 5.42
N VAL A 80 -15.79 6.90 4.36
CA VAL A 80 -14.49 6.24 4.37
C VAL A 80 -13.50 6.97 5.26
N GLY A 81 -13.50 8.31 5.20
CA GLY A 81 -12.64 9.18 6.01
C GLY A 81 -11.90 10.26 5.20
N TYR A 82 -12.12 10.34 3.89
CA TYR A 82 -11.62 11.47 3.09
C TYR A 82 -12.39 12.75 3.41
N ASN A 83 -11.78 13.90 3.12
CA ASN A 83 -12.50 15.16 3.02
C ASN A 83 -12.88 15.41 1.55
N PRO A 84 -14.15 15.27 1.14
CA PRO A 84 -14.57 15.46 -0.26
C PRO A 84 -14.29 16.87 -0.80
N GLU A 85 -14.24 17.89 0.06
CA GLU A 85 -13.97 19.27 -0.36
C GLU A 85 -12.55 19.46 -0.90
N LYS A 86 -11.63 18.56 -0.55
CA LYS A 86 -10.23 18.55 -1.03
C LYS A 86 -10.02 17.63 -2.23
N ILE A 87 -11.07 16.95 -2.69
CA ILE A 87 -10.98 15.99 -3.79
C ILE A 87 -11.54 16.66 -5.05
N PRO A 88 -10.71 16.93 -6.07
CA PRO A 88 -11.22 17.41 -7.34
C PRO A 88 -12.04 16.32 -8.03
N PHE A 89 -13.25 16.69 -8.44
CA PHE A 89 -14.10 15.89 -9.32
C PHE A 89 -14.01 16.42 -10.74
N VAL A 90 -13.37 15.68 -11.63
CA VAL A 90 -13.12 16.10 -13.02
C VAL A 90 -14.03 15.31 -13.96
N PRO A 91 -14.99 15.94 -14.67
CA PRO A 91 -15.74 15.29 -15.74
C PRO A 91 -14.83 15.15 -16.95
N ILE A 92 -14.60 13.92 -17.41
CA ILE A 92 -13.72 13.61 -18.54
C ILE A 92 -14.40 12.68 -19.55
N SER A 93 -13.88 12.67 -20.77
CA SER A 93 -14.01 11.54 -21.68
C SER A 93 -12.61 11.04 -22.01
N GLY A 94 -12.27 9.85 -21.53
CA GLY A 94 -10.98 9.25 -21.85
C GLY A 94 -10.82 8.89 -23.33
N ILE A 95 -11.92 8.70 -24.07
CA ILE A 95 -11.87 8.33 -25.49
C ILE A 95 -11.81 9.57 -26.40
N GLU A 96 -12.61 10.60 -26.10
CA GLU A 96 -12.62 11.85 -26.86
C GLU A 96 -11.52 12.84 -26.41
N GLY A 97 -10.92 12.61 -25.24
CA GLY A 97 -9.87 13.47 -24.68
C GLY A 97 -10.39 14.67 -23.87
N ASP A 98 -11.70 14.82 -23.72
CA ASP A 98 -12.32 15.94 -23.00
C ASP A 98 -11.80 16.08 -21.56
N ASN A 99 -11.31 17.27 -21.21
CA ASN A 99 -10.77 17.63 -19.88
C ASN A 99 -9.62 16.74 -19.38
N MET A 100 -8.96 15.99 -20.27
CA MET A 100 -7.78 15.20 -19.91
C MET A 100 -6.56 16.11 -19.70
N THR A 101 -6.17 16.84 -20.74
CA THR A 101 -5.06 17.82 -20.72
C THR A 101 -5.57 19.22 -20.97
N GLU A 102 -6.50 19.37 -21.91
CA GLU A 102 -7.08 20.64 -22.32
C GLU A 102 -8.56 20.73 -21.94
N ARG A 103 -9.06 21.96 -21.77
CA ARG A 103 -10.47 22.19 -21.43
C ARG A 103 -11.38 21.84 -22.59
N SER A 104 -12.38 21.02 -22.32
CA SER A 104 -13.41 20.63 -23.28
C SER A 104 -14.38 21.77 -23.58
N THR A 105 -14.75 21.93 -24.84
CA THR A 105 -15.86 22.79 -25.30
C THR A 105 -17.24 22.14 -25.13
N ASN A 106 -17.29 20.83 -24.84
CA ASN A 106 -18.55 20.10 -24.60
C ASN A 106 -19.02 20.21 -23.15
N LEU A 107 -18.15 20.71 -22.25
CA LEU A 107 -18.36 20.78 -20.81
C LEU A 107 -18.30 22.24 -20.31
N ASP A 108 -18.91 23.18 -21.04
CA ASP A 108 -18.88 24.63 -20.74
C ASP A 108 -19.36 24.97 -19.32
N TRP A 109 -20.24 24.15 -18.75
CA TRP A 109 -20.75 24.29 -17.40
C TRP A 109 -19.73 23.94 -16.32
N TYR A 110 -18.65 23.23 -16.65
CA TYR A 110 -17.59 22.85 -15.73
C TYR A 110 -16.50 23.92 -15.69
N LYS A 111 -16.28 24.50 -14.52
CA LYS A 111 -15.28 25.57 -14.28
C LYS A 111 -14.09 25.11 -13.43
N GLY A 112 -14.03 23.83 -13.07
CA GLY A 112 -12.91 23.24 -12.34
C GLY A 112 -11.68 22.95 -13.23
N PRO A 113 -10.64 22.33 -12.65
CA PRO A 113 -9.41 21.99 -13.36
C PRO A 113 -9.58 20.82 -14.33
N THR A 114 -8.74 20.73 -15.36
CA THR A 114 -8.54 19.48 -16.14
C THR A 114 -7.89 18.40 -15.29
N LEU A 115 -7.81 17.16 -15.79
CA LEU A 115 -7.12 16.09 -15.07
C LEU A 115 -5.62 16.39 -14.89
N LEU A 116 -4.97 16.96 -15.91
CA LEU A 116 -3.58 17.39 -15.81
C LEU A 116 -3.39 18.48 -14.75
N GLU A 117 -4.21 19.53 -14.78
CA GLU A 117 -4.17 20.60 -13.78
C GLU A 117 -4.45 20.07 -12.36
N ALA A 118 -5.36 19.09 -12.20
CA ALA A 118 -5.65 18.46 -10.92
C ALA A 118 -4.46 17.62 -10.41
N LEU A 119 -3.68 17.00 -11.30
CA LEU A 119 -2.46 16.28 -10.96
C LEU A 119 -1.34 17.22 -10.50
N GLU A 120 -1.21 18.37 -11.14
CA GLU A 120 -0.24 19.41 -10.75
C GLU A 120 -0.55 20.02 -9.37
N GLN A 121 -1.81 19.94 -8.92
CA GLN A 121 -2.23 20.40 -7.59
C GLN A 121 -1.97 19.40 -6.45
N ILE A 122 -1.47 18.20 -6.75
CA ILE A 122 -1.15 17.20 -5.74
C ILE A 122 0.04 17.67 -4.90
N ASN A 123 -0.12 17.65 -3.58
CA ASN A 123 0.97 18.02 -2.68
C ASN A 123 2.00 16.91 -2.65
N GLU A 124 3.27 17.27 -2.84
CA GLU A 124 4.35 16.32 -2.64
C GLU A 124 4.38 15.83 -1.20
N PRO A 125 4.37 14.51 -0.96
CA PRO A 125 4.43 13.98 0.39
C PRO A 125 5.83 14.19 0.96
N LYS A 126 5.90 14.54 2.25
CA LYS A 126 7.19 14.57 2.95
C LYS A 126 7.81 13.17 2.95
N ARG A 127 8.88 13.00 2.19
CA ARG A 127 9.63 11.74 2.13
C ARG A 127 10.39 11.53 3.46
N PRO A 128 10.24 10.37 4.12
CA PRO A 128 10.84 10.11 5.43
C PRO A 128 12.31 9.71 5.32
N SER A 129 13.16 10.62 4.86
CA SER A 129 14.61 10.40 4.68
C SER A 129 15.39 10.39 6.00
N ASP A 130 14.82 10.97 7.05
CA ASP A 130 15.34 11.03 8.42
C ASP A 130 15.11 9.75 9.23
N LYS A 131 14.19 8.89 8.78
CA LYS A 131 13.94 7.59 9.41
C LYS A 131 14.99 6.54 8.99
N PRO A 132 15.16 5.45 9.75
CA PRO A 132 16.02 4.36 9.33
C PRO A 132 15.57 3.72 8.01
N LEU A 133 16.51 3.09 7.31
CA LEU A 133 16.27 2.52 5.99
C LEU A 133 15.26 1.36 6.04
N ARG A 134 14.23 1.42 5.20
CA ARG A 134 13.37 0.27 4.83
C ARG A 134 13.17 0.24 3.33
N LEU A 135 13.62 -0.84 2.70
CA LEU A 135 13.48 -1.09 1.27
C LEU A 135 12.95 -2.53 1.07
N PRO A 136 11.62 -2.69 0.90
CA PRO A 136 11.02 -3.97 0.55
C PRO A 136 11.48 -4.43 -0.84
N VAL A 137 12.06 -5.61 -0.90
CA VAL A 137 12.54 -6.25 -2.12
C VAL A 137 11.35 -6.74 -2.94
N GLN A 138 11.24 -6.23 -4.16
CA GLN A 138 10.23 -6.63 -5.12
C GLN A 138 10.68 -7.82 -5.96
N ASP A 139 11.91 -7.77 -6.48
CA ASP A 139 12.50 -8.82 -7.32
C ASP A 139 14.01 -8.93 -7.04
N VAL A 140 14.62 -10.06 -7.44
CA VAL A 140 16.06 -10.31 -7.29
C VAL A 140 16.59 -10.91 -8.58
N TYR A 141 17.59 -10.25 -9.18
CA TYR A 141 18.19 -10.67 -10.43
C TYR A 141 19.64 -11.14 -10.24
N LYS A 142 20.06 -12.05 -11.12
CA LYS A 142 21.48 -12.38 -11.33
C LYS A 142 21.94 -11.69 -12.60
N ILE A 143 22.79 -10.68 -12.48
CA ILE A 143 23.36 -9.98 -13.65
C ILE A 143 24.78 -10.52 -13.89
N GLY A 144 25.06 -10.96 -15.11
CA GLY A 144 26.38 -11.45 -15.51
C GLY A 144 27.45 -10.38 -15.28
N GLY A 145 28.58 -10.74 -14.67
CA GLY A 145 29.67 -9.80 -14.35
C GLY A 145 29.44 -8.90 -13.13
N ILE A 146 28.19 -8.67 -12.71
CA ILE A 146 27.86 -7.87 -11.52
C ILE A 146 27.60 -8.78 -10.31
N GLY A 147 26.68 -9.73 -10.43
CA GLY A 147 26.26 -10.61 -9.34
C GLY A 147 24.78 -10.45 -8.99
N THR A 148 24.46 -10.44 -7.71
CA THR A 148 23.08 -10.40 -7.19
C THR A 148 22.61 -8.95 -7.04
N VAL A 149 21.48 -8.63 -7.67
CA VAL A 149 20.89 -7.29 -7.67
C VAL A 149 19.43 -7.39 -7.25
N PRO A 150 19.11 -7.12 -5.96
CA PRO A 150 17.74 -6.88 -5.53
C PRO A 150 17.21 -5.56 -6.10
N VAL A 151 15.91 -5.53 -6.38
CA VAL A 151 15.18 -4.37 -6.87
C VAL A 151 14.03 -4.06 -5.92
N GLY A 152 13.82 -2.78 -5.62
CA GLY A 152 12.68 -2.34 -4.83
C GLY A 152 12.62 -0.83 -4.66
N CYS A 153 11.56 -0.39 -3.98
CA CYS A 153 11.32 1.02 -3.68
C CYS A 153 11.83 1.36 -2.28
N VAL A 154 12.65 2.42 -2.15
CA VAL A 154 13.03 2.96 -0.84
C VAL A 154 11.78 3.55 -0.18
N GLN A 155 11.36 3.00 0.96
CA GLN A 155 10.17 3.48 1.67
C GLN A 155 10.51 4.51 2.75
N THR A 156 11.61 4.29 3.46
CA THR A 156 12.15 5.20 4.49
C THR A 156 13.66 5.19 4.45
N GLY A 157 14.27 6.26 4.95
CA GLY A 157 15.72 6.45 5.02
C GLY A 157 16.38 6.63 3.67
N VAL A 158 17.70 6.47 3.66
CA VAL A 158 18.53 6.65 2.46
C VAL A 158 19.39 5.41 2.27
N LEU A 159 19.49 4.94 1.03
CA LEU A 159 20.42 3.89 0.64
C LEU A 159 21.61 4.51 -0.08
N LYS A 160 22.84 4.16 0.31
CA LYS A 160 24.08 4.63 -0.32
C LYS A 160 25.01 3.45 -0.65
N PRO A 161 25.81 3.54 -1.73
CA PRO A 161 26.92 2.62 -1.93
C PRO A 161 27.85 2.59 -0.71
N GLY A 162 28.38 1.42 -0.38
CA GLY A 162 29.22 1.18 0.79
C GLY A 162 28.46 0.94 2.10
N MET A 163 27.14 1.16 2.14
CA MET A 163 26.34 0.79 3.31
C MET A 163 26.31 -0.72 3.51
N VAL A 164 26.35 -1.15 4.78
CA VAL A 164 26.08 -2.54 5.15
C VAL A 164 24.60 -2.66 5.45
N VAL A 165 23.91 -3.48 4.68
CA VAL A 165 22.47 -3.71 4.79
C VAL A 165 22.18 -5.08 5.38
N THR A 166 21.14 -5.14 6.21
CA THR A 166 20.54 -6.37 6.71
C THR A 166 19.24 -6.64 5.96
N PHE A 167 19.08 -7.88 5.50
CA PHE A 167 17.86 -8.38 4.89
C PHE A 167 17.03 -9.13 5.92
N GLY A 168 15.93 -8.52 6.38
CA GLY A 168 14.91 -9.22 7.14
C GLY A 168 14.01 -10.05 6.22
N PRO A 169 13.46 -11.18 6.66
CA PRO A 169 13.56 -11.76 7.99
C PRO A 169 14.82 -12.61 8.23
N SER A 170 15.64 -12.90 7.22
CA SER A 170 16.77 -13.85 7.36
C SER A 170 17.94 -13.35 8.22
N GLY A 171 18.04 -12.03 8.43
CA GLY A 171 19.16 -11.40 9.13
C GLY A 171 20.47 -11.41 8.33
N LEU A 172 20.43 -11.81 7.05
CA LEU A 172 21.60 -11.83 6.19
C LEU A 172 22.12 -10.41 5.98
N THR A 173 23.43 -10.22 6.14
CA THR A 173 24.09 -8.92 5.98
C THR A 173 25.00 -8.88 4.77
N SER A 174 25.01 -7.77 4.05
CA SER A 174 25.90 -7.56 2.91
C SER A 174 26.21 -6.08 2.69
N GLU A 175 27.33 -5.80 2.02
CA GLU A 175 27.72 -4.45 1.62
C GLU A 175 27.10 -4.13 0.24
N VAL A 176 26.45 -2.98 0.12
CA VAL A 176 25.98 -2.43 -1.15
C VAL A 176 27.15 -1.87 -1.94
N LYS A 177 27.30 -2.27 -3.20
CA LYS A 177 28.41 -1.83 -4.06
C LYS A 177 28.04 -0.67 -4.96
N SER A 178 26.87 -0.75 -5.58
CA SER A 178 26.35 0.26 -6.49
C SER A 178 24.83 0.27 -6.38
N ILE A 179 24.24 1.40 -6.77
CA ILE A 179 22.80 1.61 -6.85
C ILE A 179 22.54 2.17 -8.24
N GLU A 180 21.49 1.69 -8.89
CA GLU A 180 21.08 2.13 -10.22
C GLU A 180 19.57 2.39 -10.26
N MET A 181 19.18 3.42 -11.00
CA MET A 181 17.80 3.74 -11.34
C MET A 181 17.74 4.06 -12.84
N HIS A 182 16.89 3.37 -13.59
CA HIS A 182 16.80 3.53 -15.05
C HIS A 182 18.15 3.43 -15.79
N HIS A 183 19.03 2.51 -15.36
CA HIS A 183 20.39 2.29 -15.89
C HIS A 183 21.40 3.42 -15.62
N GLU A 184 21.07 4.37 -14.75
CA GLU A 184 22.00 5.39 -14.29
C GLU A 184 22.46 5.12 -12.85
N ALA A 185 23.75 5.29 -12.61
CA ALA A 185 24.34 5.08 -11.29
C ALA A 185 23.98 6.21 -10.33
N LEU A 186 23.57 5.85 -9.12
CA LEU A 186 23.19 6.79 -8.07
C LEU A 186 24.20 6.79 -6.92
N GLN A 187 24.52 7.99 -6.41
CA GLN A 187 25.31 8.17 -5.18
C GLN A 187 24.49 7.92 -3.92
N GLU A 188 23.18 8.16 -4.00
CA GLU A 188 22.22 7.83 -2.96
C GLU A 188 20.83 7.62 -3.57
N ALA A 189 20.02 6.78 -2.92
CA ALA A 189 18.62 6.59 -3.24
C ALA A 189 17.76 7.05 -2.06
N LEU A 190 16.89 8.01 -2.34
CA LEU A 190 15.96 8.64 -1.40
C LEU A 190 14.60 7.92 -1.40
N PRO A 191 13.73 8.13 -0.39
CA PRO A 191 12.41 7.51 -0.37
C PRO A 191 11.58 7.87 -1.61
N GLY A 192 10.92 6.86 -2.18
CA GLY A 192 10.18 6.94 -3.45
C GLY A 192 10.98 6.44 -4.67
N ALA A 193 12.32 6.37 -4.58
CA ALA A 193 13.13 5.88 -5.68
C ALA A 193 13.00 4.35 -5.83
N ASN A 194 12.69 3.91 -7.06
CA ASN A 194 12.72 2.50 -7.45
C ASN A 194 14.11 2.17 -7.98
N VAL A 195 14.87 1.38 -7.23
CA VAL A 195 16.29 1.15 -7.52
C VAL A 195 16.64 -0.33 -7.55
N GLY A 196 17.59 -0.67 -8.41
CA GLY A 196 18.38 -1.90 -8.30
C GLY A 196 19.67 -1.61 -7.56
N PHE A 197 20.11 -2.50 -6.67
CA PHE A 197 21.37 -2.29 -5.94
C PHE A 197 22.18 -3.57 -5.86
N HIS A 198 23.47 -3.51 -6.19
CA HIS A 198 24.34 -4.68 -6.17
C HIS A 198 24.80 -4.97 -4.75
N VAL A 199 24.65 -6.21 -4.29
CA VAL A 199 25.15 -6.70 -3.00
C VAL A 199 26.19 -7.80 -3.13
N LYS A 200 27.23 -7.74 -2.30
CA LYS A 200 28.35 -8.70 -2.34
C LYS A 200 28.06 -10.01 -1.63
N ASN A 201 28.56 -11.11 -2.20
CA ASN A 201 28.61 -12.43 -1.55
C ASN A 201 27.24 -12.93 -1.07
N VAL A 202 26.17 -12.59 -1.79
CA VAL A 202 24.81 -13.08 -1.55
C VAL A 202 24.39 -13.85 -2.79
N ALA A 203 23.91 -15.08 -2.64
CA ALA A 203 23.35 -15.81 -3.77
C ALA A 203 21.91 -15.34 -4.02
N VAL A 204 21.46 -15.36 -5.28
CA VAL A 204 20.08 -14.98 -5.62
C VAL A 204 19.05 -15.80 -4.84
N ILE A 205 19.33 -17.08 -4.57
CA ILE A 205 18.45 -17.96 -3.79
C ILE A 205 18.31 -17.57 -2.32
N ASP A 206 19.24 -16.78 -1.77
CA ASP A 206 19.21 -16.34 -0.37
C ASP A 206 18.28 -15.15 -0.13
N LEU A 207 17.86 -14.47 -1.21
CA LEU A 207 16.95 -13.33 -1.20
C LEU A 207 15.70 -13.64 -2.00
N LYS A 208 14.57 -13.06 -1.59
CA LYS A 208 13.31 -13.20 -2.32
C LYS A 208 12.44 -11.98 -2.12
N ARG A 209 11.45 -11.86 -2.99
CA ARG A 209 10.35 -10.91 -2.85
C ARG A 209 9.74 -10.97 -1.45
N GLY A 210 9.44 -9.81 -0.87
CA GLY A 210 8.90 -9.69 0.49
C GLY A 210 9.97 -9.52 1.57
N TYR A 211 11.27 -9.72 1.26
CA TYR A 211 12.35 -9.37 2.18
C TYR A 211 12.47 -7.86 2.29
N VAL A 212 13.05 -7.39 3.39
CA VAL A 212 13.23 -5.95 3.63
C VAL A 212 14.70 -5.68 3.90
N ALA A 213 15.32 -4.92 3.01
CA ALA A 213 16.66 -4.38 3.22
C ALA A 213 16.57 -3.16 4.16
N SER A 214 17.51 -3.09 5.09
CA SER A 214 17.60 -2.06 6.14
C SER A 214 19.06 -1.80 6.49
N ASN A 215 19.39 -0.68 7.12
CA ASN A 215 20.76 -0.41 7.54
C ASN A 215 21.13 -1.34 8.72
N SER A 216 22.24 -2.08 8.62
CA SER A 216 22.64 -3.01 9.68
C SER A 216 23.00 -2.32 11.01
N LYS A 217 23.34 -1.04 10.97
CA LYS A 217 23.77 -0.26 12.15
C LYS A 217 22.70 0.66 12.72
N ASP A 218 21.55 0.75 12.07
CA ASP A 218 20.49 1.69 12.42
C ASP A 218 19.12 1.03 12.23
N ASP A 219 18.57 0.52 13.33
CA ASP A 219 17.33 -0.25 13.43
C ASP A 219 17.12 -1.27 12.28
N PRO A 220 17.88 -2.38 12.25
CA PRO A 220 17.73 -3.38 11.21
C PRO A 220 16.37 -4.08 11.27
N ALA A 221 15.78 -4.34 10.10
CA ALA A 221 14.53 -5.06 9.94
C ALA A 221 14.66 -6.52 10.44
N LYS A 222 13.70 -6.96 11.26
CA LYS A 222 13.70 -8.30 11.89
C LYS A 222 12.43 -9.07 11.53
N GLU A 223 12.51 -10.40 11.67
CA GLU A 223 11.34 -11.27 11.56
C GLU A 223 10.30 -10.93 12.65
N ALA A 224 9.03 -10.88 12.26
CA ALA A 224 7.92 -10.80 13.21
C ALA A 224 7.52 -12.21 13.69
N ALA A 225 7.61 -12.47 14.99
CA ALA A 225 7.07 -13.67 15.62
C ALA A 225 5.55 -13.64 15.66
N SER A 226 5.01 -12.50 16.10
CA SER A 226 3.59 -12.18 16.11
C SER A 226 3.41 -10.68 15.97
N PHE A 227 2.21 -10.24 15.61
CA PHE A 227 1.90 -8.82 15.56
C PHE A 227 0.41 -8.59 15.84
N THR A 228 0.09 -7.49 16.51
CA THR A 228 -1.29 -7.10 16.79
C THR A 228 -1.69 -5.98 15.85
N SER A 229 -2.86 -6.14 15.22
CA SER A 229 -3.35 -5.21 14.21
C SER A 229 -4.78 -4.79 14.47
N HIS A 230 -5.07 -3.53 14.14
CA HIS A 230 -6.44 -3.08 13.95
C HIS A 230 -6.88 -3.53 12.55
N VAL A 231 -7.90 -4.38 12.48
CA VAL A 231 -8.44 -4.93 11.24
C VAL A 231 -9.89 -4.47 11.05
N ILE A 232 -10.27 -4.12 9.82
CA ILE A 232 -11.65 -3.84 9.43
C ILE A 232 -12.10 -4.92 8.45
N ILE A 233 -13.19 -5.62 8.78
CA ILE A 233 -13.73 -6.68 7.94
C ILE A 233 -14.62 -6.08 6.84
N MET A 234 -14.28 -6.40 5.61
CA MET A 234 -14.96 -5.95 4.40
C MET A 234 -15.89 -7.04 3.88
N ASN A 235 -15.55 -7.69 2.76
CA ASN A 235 -16.44 -8.55 2.01
C ASN A 235 -16.30 -10.03 2.39
N HIS A 236 -16.43 -10.35 3.68
CA HIS A 236 -16.46 -11.74 4.14
C HIS A 236 -17.92 -12.25 4.25
N PRO A 237 -18.29 -13.38 3.60
CA PRO A 237 -19.69 -13.86 3.58
C PRO A 237 -20.12 -14.54 4.89
N GLY A 238 -19.16 -15.03 5.67
CA GLY A 238 -19.40 -15.68 6.95
C GLY A 238 -18.77 -14.93 8.12
N GLN A 239 -18.40 -15.69 9.14
CA GLN A 239 -17.75 -15.20 10.34
C GLN A 239 -16.26 -15.56 10.32
N ILE A 240 -15.41 -14.64 10.79
CA ILE A 240 -13.98 -14.86 11.00
C ILE A 240 -13.78 -15.19 12.47
N CYS A 241 -13.40 -16.43 12.74
CA CYS A 241 -13.15 -16.93 14.09
C CYS A 241 -11.65 -17.05 14.37
N LYS A 242 -11.31 -17.26 15.65
CA LYS A 242 -9.95 -17.65 16.08
C LYS A 242 -9.45 -18.84 15.25
N GLY A 243 -8.24 -18.73 14.72
CA GLY A 243 -7.59 -19.74 13.91
C GLY A 243 -7.78 -19.59 12.39
N TYR A 244 -8.61 -18.65 11.94
CA TYR A 244 -8.75 -18.34 10.51
C TYR A 244 -7.39 -17.94 9.91
N ALA A 245 -7.02 -18.52 8.77
CA ALA A 245 -5.69 -18.39 8.17
C ALA A 245 -5.74 -17.87 6.72
N PRO A 246 -6.12 -16.60 6.50
CA PRO A 246 -6.15 -15.99 5.17
C PRO A 246 -4.74 -15.62 4.69
N VAL A 247 -4.67 -15.15 3.44
CA VAL A 247 -3.45 -14.55 2.90
C VAL A 247 -3.42 -13.06 3.19
N LEU A 248 -2.26 -12.56 3.57
CA LEU A 248 -1.99 -11.17 3.89
C LEU A 248 -1.00 -10.61 2.88
N ASP A 249 -1.39 -9.51 2.24
CA ASP A 249 -0.57 -8.68 1.37
C ASP A 249 -0.09 -7.48 2.19
N CYS A 250 1.21 -7.43 2.49
CA CYS A 250 1.85 -6.30 3.19
C CYS A 250 3.10 -5.92 2.41
N HIS A 251 3.25 -4.64 2.04
CA HIS A 251 4.31 -4.17 1.14
C HIS A 251 4.46 -5.06 -0.11
N THR A 252 5.58 -5.79 -0.23
CA THR A 252 5.86 -6.76 -1.30
C THR A 252 5.64 -8.21 -0.87
N SER A 253 5.41 -8.44 0.43
CA SER A 253 5.11 -9.76 1.01
C SER A 253 3.69 -10.23 0.70
N HIS A 254 3.58 -11.52 0.38
CA HIS A 254 2.33 -12.23 0.15
C HIS A 254 2.38 -13.55 0.93
N ILE A 255 1.69 -13.62 2.07
CA ILE A 255 1.89 -14.70 3.04
C ILE A 255 0.62 -15.07 3.80
N ALA A 256 0.40 -16.36 4.06
CA ALA A 256 -0.68 -16.80 4.94
C ALA A 256 -0.39 -16.43 6.41
N VAL A 257 -1.39 -15.92 7.12
CA VAL A 257 -1.28 -15.45 8.49
C VAL A 257 -2.45 -15.98 9.30
N LYS A 258 -2.17 -16.57 10.46
CA LYS A 258 -3.21 -17.08 11.36
C LYS A 258 -3.71 -15.96 12.26
N PHE A 259 -5.03 -15.77 12.31
CA PHE A 259 -5.71 -14.91 13.27
C PHE A 259 -5.71 -15.66 14.60
N ALA A 260 -4.61 -15.51 15.36
CA ALA A 260 -4.33 -16.31 16.53
C ALA A 260 -5.27 -15.99 17.68
N GLU A 261 -5.60 -14.71 17.89
CA GLU A 261 -6.53 -14.24 18.91
C GLU A 261 -7.32 -13.04 18.37
N LEU A 262 -8.63 -13.02 18.64
CA LEU A 262 -9.46 -11.83 18.45
C LEU A 262 -9.52 -11.14 19.81
N LEU A 263 -8.76 -10.05 19.97
CA LEU A 263 -8.53 -9.44 21.28
C LEU A 263 -9.70 -8.56 21.70
N THR A 264 -10.13 -7.66 20.80
CA THR A 264 -11.25 -6.76 21.05
C THR A 264 -11.98 -6.45 19.76
N LYS A 265 -13.29 -6.32 19.83
CA LYS A 265 -14.11 -5.68 18.81
C LYS A 265 -14.16 -4.20 19.14
N ILE A 266 -13.98 -3.36 18.13
CA ILE A 266 -13.92 -1.91 18.27
C ILE A 266 -14.88 -1.22 17.30
N ASP A 267 -15.34 -0.05 17.69
CA ASP A 267 -16.10 0.81 16.79
C ASP A 267 -15.18 1.35 15.69
N ARG A 268 -15.61 1.19 14.45
CA ARG A 268 -14.80 1.53 13.27
C ARG A 268 -14.47 3.03 13.19
N ARG A 269 -15.28 3.91 13.77
CA ARG A 269 -15.11 5.38 13.66
C ARG A 269 -14.34 5.94 14.85
N SER A 270 -14.77 5.61 16.05
CA SER A 270 -14.18 6.12 17.30
C SER A 270 -12.97 5.33 17.77
N GLY A 271 -12.85 4.05 17.37
CA GLY A 271 -11.83 3.13 17.87
C GLY A 271 -12.10 2.64 19.29
N ASN A 272 -13.24 3.01 19.89
CA ASN A 272 -13.62 2.59 21.23
C ASN A 272 -13.92 1.10 21.29
N GLU A 273 -13.59 0.47 22.41
CA GLU A 273 -13.91 -0.93 22.66
C GLU A 273 -15.43 -1.14 22.73
N ILE A 274 -15.92 -2.14 22.01
CA ILE A 274 -17.32 -2.58 22.02
C ILE A 274 -17.43 -3.90 22.80
N GLU A 275 -16.54 -4.84 22.53
CA GLU A 275 -16.59 -6.20 23.10
C GLU A 275 -15.18 -6.74 23.27
N LYS A 276 -14.84 -7.22 24.46
CA LYS A 276 -13.57 -7.90 24.73
C LYS A 276 -13.66 -9.37 24.32
N GLU A 277 -12.61 -9.87 23.67
CA GLU A 277 -12.47 -11.26 23.22
C GLU A 277 -13.69 -11.79 22.43
N PRO A 278 -14.08 -11.13 21.32
CA PRO A 278 -15.24 -11.54 20.56
C PRO A 278 -15.06 -12.96 19.98
N LYS A 279 -16.13 -13.75 19.96
CA LYS A 279 -16.09 -15.11 19.39
C LYS A 279 -15.78 -15.11 17.88
N PHE A 280 -16.24 -14.08 17.18
CA PHE A 280 -16.01 -13.89 15.75
C PHE A 280 -16.11 -12.42 15.34
N LEU A 281 -15.54 -12.09 14.18
CA LEU A 281 -15.77 -10.82 13.47
C LEU A 281 -16.53 -11.09 12.16
N LYS A 282 -17.46 -10.21 11.79
CA LYS A 282 -18.21 -10.30 10.52
C LYS A 282 -18.06 -9.02 9.69
N LYS A 283 -18.56 -9.03 8.46
CA LYS A 283 -18.59 -7.86 7.57
C LYS A 283 -19.08 -6.60 8.31
N GLY A 284 -18.27 -5.54 8.23
CA GLY A 284 -18.53 -4.24 8.87
C GLY A 284 -17.89 -4.08 10.25
N ASP A 285 -17.53 -5.18 10.92
CA ASP A 285 -16.85 -5.11 12.21
C ASP A 285 -15.40 -4.63 12.06
N ALA A 286 -14.91 -3.95 13.09
CA ALA A 286 -13.50 -3.71 13.30
C ALA A 286 -13.04 -4.39 14.59
N GLY A 287 -11.77 -4.80 14.64
CA GLY A 287 -11.23 -5.46 15.82
C GLY A 287 -9.71 -5.42 15.91
N MET A 288 -9.20 -5.53 17.13
CA MET A 288 -7.80 -5.80 17.39
C MET A 288 -7.57 -7.32 17.31
N VAL A 289 -6.66 -7.72 16.43
CA VAL A 289 -6.38 -9.13 16.15
C VAL A 289 -4.89 -9.39 16.33
N LYS A 290 -4.55 -10.39 17.14
CA LYS A 290 -3.20 -10.93 17.21
C LYS A 290 -3.01 -11.93 16.07
N MET A 291 -1.96 -11.74 15.31
CA MET A 291 -1.66 -12.47 14.09
C MET A 291 -0.32 -13.18 14.20
N ILE A 292 -0.26 -14.41 13.68
CA ILE A 292 0.96 -15.22 13.61
C ILE A 292 1.23 -15.60 12.15
N PRO A 293 2.34 -15.12 11.54
CA PRO A 293 2.75 -15.53 10.21
C PRO A 293 2.99 -17.05 10.10
N THR A 294 2.60 -17.66 8.97
CA THR A 294 2.91 -19.08 8.71
C THR A 294 4.32 -19.32 8.17
N LYS A 295 4.99 -18.27 7.69
CA LYS A 295 6.39 -18.25 7.25
C LYS A 295 7.05 -16.96 7.77
N PRO A 296 8.40 -16.89 7.81
CA PRO A 296 9.09 -15.66 8.21
C PRO A 296 8.68 -14.46 7.35
N VAL A 297 8.37 -13.34 8.00
CA VAL A 297 7.99 -12.08 7.36
C VAL A 297 8.48 -10.90 8.19
N VAL A 298 8.71 -9.77 7.52
CA VAL A 298 8.92 -8.48 8.19
C VAL A 298 7.63 -7.68 8.11
N VAL A 299 7.16 -7.22 9.25
CA VAL A 299 6.13 -6.18 9.36
C VAL A 299 6.60 -5.18 10.40
N GLU A 300 6.13 -3.94 10.29
CA GLU A 300 6.51 -2.86 11.19
C GLU A 300 5.26 -2.16 11.72
N THR A 301 5.39 -1.40 12.80
CA THR A 301 4.26 -0.62 13.31
C THR A 301 3.91 0.52 12.36
N ILE A 302 2.61 0.81 12.24
CA ILE A 302 2.10 1.90 11.39
C ILE A 302 2.63 3.28 11.79
N SER A 303 2.97 3.47 13.07
CA SER A 303 3.53 4.72 13.62
C SER A 303 4.98 4.94 13.21
N GLU A 304 5.78 3.87 13.18
CA GLU A 304 7.21 3.94 12.89
C GLU A 304 7.47 3.89 11.39
N TYR A 305 6.95 2.87 10.71
CA TYR A 305 7.17 2.63 9.28
C TYR A 305 5.84 2.39 8.55
N PRO A 306 5.07 3.47 8.28
CA PRO A 306 3.74 3.34 7.71
C PRO A 306 3.63 2.42 6.47
N PRO A 307 4.57 2.44 5.50
CA PRO A 307 4.48 1.58 4.33
C PRO A 307 4.61 0.07 4.61
N LEU A 308 5.18 -0.32 5.76
CA LEU A 308 5.35 -1.71 6.18
C LEU A 308 4.35 -2.14 7.27
N GLY A 309 3.51 -1.21 7.71
CA GLY A 309 2.50 -1.43 8.75
C GLY A 309 1.07 -1.48 8.25
N ARG A 310 0.84 -1.44 6.93
CA ARG A 310 -0.50 -1.55 6.32
C ARG A 310 -0.59 -2.79 5.47
N PHE A 311 -1.71 -3.47 5.55
CA PHE A 311 -1.92 -4.70 4.81
C PHE A 311 -3.36 -4.89 4.38
N ALA A 312 -3.54 -5.69 3.33
CA ALA A 312 -4.81 -6.24 2.93
C ALA A 312 -4.85 -7.73 3.25
N VAL A 313 -6.02 -8.22 3.62
CA VAL A 313 -6.29 -9.63 3.88
C VAL A 313 -7.18 -10.14 2.75
N ARG A 314 -6.71 -11.19 2.09
CA ARG A 314 -7.39 -11.83 0.96
C ARG A 314 -7.86 -13.22 1.31
N GLY A 315 -9.06 -13.52 0.86
CA GLY A 315 -9.70 -14.82 0.96
C GLY A 315 -10.78 -14.93 -0.10
N MET A 316 -11.07 -16.15 -0.57
CA MET A 316 -12.12 -16.38 -1.58
C MET A 316 -11.96 -15.50 -2.84
N ARG A 317 -10.71 -15.26 -3.26
CA ARG A 317 -10.31 -14.40 -4.40
C ARG A 317 -10.61 -12.89 -4.25
N GLN A 318 -11.15 -12.43 -3.12
CA GLN A 318 -11.50 -11.03 -2.87
C GLN A 318 -10.75 -10.46 -1.65
N THR A 319 -10.83 -9.13 -1.45
CA THR A 319 -10.34 -8.47 -0.23
C THR A 319 -11.38 -8.62 0.87
N ILE A 320 -11.06 -9.41 1.89
CA ILE A 320 -12.00 -9.71 2.98
C ILE A 320 -11.79 -8.81 4.20
N ALA A 321 -10.60 -8.24 4.36
CA ALA A 321 -10.30 -7.27 5.39
C ALA A 321 -9.08 -6.42 5.00
N VAL A 322 -8.90 -5.33 5.72
CA VAL A 322 -7.71 -4.48 5.66
C VAL A 322 -7.29 -4.16 7.08
N GLY A 323 -6.01 -3.90 7.30
CA GLY A 323 -5.54 -3.63 8.64
C GLY A 323 -4.27 -2.81 8.72
N VAL A 324 -4.04 -2.31 9.92
CA VAL A 324 -2.83 -1.61 10.29
C VAL A 324 -2.20 -2.25 11.51
N VAL A 325 -0.90 -2.49 11.45
CA VAL A 325 -0.10 -3.08 12.51
C VAL A 325 0.10 -2.06 13.62
N LYS A 326 -0.29 -2.41 14.84
CA LYS A 326 -0.19 -1.55 16.03
C LYS A 326 1.00 -1.92 16.90
N SER A 327 1.34 -3.19 16.99
CA SER A 327 2.53 -3.68 17.68
C SER A 327 3.08 -4.92 17.02
N VAL A 328 4.40 -5.14 17.14
CA VAL A 328 5.11 -6.28 16.57
C VAL A 328 6.00 -6.90 17.64
N GLU A 329 5.88 -8.20 17.83
CA GLU A 329 6.83 -9.00 18.59
C GLU A 329 7.92 -9.47 17.61
N LYS A 330 9.08 -8.82 17.63
CA LYS A 330 10.21 -9.15 16.75
C LYS A 330 10.97 -10.35 17.32
N LYS A 331 11.37 -11.31 16.47
CA LYS A 331 12.32 -12.35 16.87
C LYS A 331 13.72 -11.76 16.97
N ASP A 332 14.46 -12.17 17.98
CA ASP A 332 15.89 -11.95 18.00
C ASP A 332 16.57 -12.76 16.89
N PRO A 333 17.55 -12.19 16.18
CA PRO A 333 18.26 -12.87 15.11
C PRO A 333 19.18 -13.97 15.70
N THR A 334 18.63 -15.11 16.06
CA THR A 334 19.41 -16.29 16.42
C THR A 334 19.96 -16.94 15.14
N GLY A 335 21.28 -16.84 14.93
CA GLY A 335 21.97 -17.53 13.82
C GLY A 335 22.17 -16.72 12.52
N ALA A 336 22.13 -15.39 12.57
CA ALA A 336 22.41 -14.54 11.40
C ALA A 336 23.76 -14.88 10.75
N LYS A 337 23.72 -15.41 9.52
CA LYS A 337 24.92 -15.64 8.70
C LYS A 337 25.46 -14.27 8.26
N VAL A 338 26.55 -13.83 8.87
CA VAL A 338 27.29 -12.64 8.43
C VAL A 338 28.09 -13.02 7.18
N ALA A 339 27.84 -12.35 6.05
CA ALA A 339 28.67 -12.56 4.86
C ALA A 339 30.11 -12.12 5.16
N LYS A 340 31.13 -12.90 4.74
CA LYS A 340 32.55 -12.72 5.11
C LYS A 340 33.12 -11.30 4.92
N ALA A 341 32.52 -10.46 4.07
CA ALA A 341 32.95 -9.07 3.86
C ALA A 341 32.45 -8.10 4.95
N ALA A 342 31.28 -8.33 5.54
CA ALA A 342 30.73 -7.49 6.61
C ALA A 342 31.53 -7.60 7.93
N ALA A 343 32.27 -8.70 8.11
CA ALA A 343 33.10 -8.94 9.29
C ALA A 343 34.41 -8.12 9.33
N LYS A 344 34.86 -7.52 8.20
CA LYS A 344 36.16 -6.82 8.12
C LYS A 344 36.13 -5.33 8.53
N LYS A 345 35.00 -4.81 9.01
CA LYS A 345 34.84 -3.38 9.40
C LYS A 345 34.26 -3.20 10.82
N LYS A 346 34.58 -4.10 11.75
CA LYS A 346 34.38 -3.85 13.17
C LYS A 346 35.60 -3.15 13.75
#